data_AF-A0A7H0Y2W3-F1
#
_entry.id   AF-A0A7H0Y2W3-F1
#
_cell.length_a   1.000
_cell.length_b   1.000
_cell.length_c   1.000
_cell.angle_alpha   90.00
_cell.angle_beta   90.00
_cell.angle_gamma   90.00
#
_symmetry.space_group_name_H-M   'P 1'
#
loop_
_entity.id
_entity.type
_entity.pdbx_description
1 polymer ?
#
loop_
_entity_poly.entity_id
_entity_poly.type
_entity_poly.pdbx_seq_one_letter_code
_entity_poly.pdbx_strand_id
1 'polypeptide(L)'
;MVLKLLKLVEDDLDELVTEFDHSKVGKCHTFSNLMASYLYVHFDKTFKQVGLDSHSWVASPYVVVDITRPSPKKVFLSGTDEFDSYKTLEHKLDVEDYPLFAKEEASRVMEPFSSESLINFIKCNFREIDELIVNNGFYR
;
A
#
# COMPACT_ATOMS: atom_id res chain seq x y z
N MET A 1 15.81 -2.91 -6.00
CA MET A 1 15.85 -2.07 -4.78
C MET A 1 14.53 -2.13 -4.02
N VAL A 2 13.39 -1.81 -4.65
CA VAL A 2 12.03 -1.93 -4.07
C VAL A 2 11.79 -3.29 -3.41
N LEU A 3 11.90 -4.40 -4.17
CA LEU A 3 11.67 -5.76 -3.66
C LEU A 3 12.53 -6.14 -2.45
N LYS A 4 13.71 -5.52 -2.29
CA LYS A 4 14.56 -5.76 -1.12
C LYS A 4 14.01 -5.03 0.10
N LEU A 5 13.63 -3.75 -0.04
CA LEU A 5 13.00 -2.98 1.04
C LEU A 5 11.69 -3.67 1.48
N LEU A 6 10.84 -4.02 0.52
CA LEU A 6 9.55 -4.65 0.77
C LEU A 6 9.68 -5.93 1.60
N LYS A 7 10.61 -6.82 1.24
CA LYS A 7 10.91 -8.03 2.03
C LYS A 7 11.44 -7.75 3.44
N LEU A 8 12.07 -6.60 3.68
CA LEU A 8 12.60 -6.24 5.00
C LEU A 8 11.53 -5.69 5.94
N VAL A 9 10.41 -5.20 5.40
CA VAL A 9 9.32 -4.60 6.18
C VAL A 9 8.10 -5.53 6.28
N GLU A 10 8.17 -6.75 5.73
CA GLU A 10 7.01 -7.65 5.62
C GLU A 10 6.41 -7.97 6.99
N ASP A 11 7.24 -8.47 7.92
CA ASP A 11 6.80 -8.83 9.26
C ASP A 11 6.32 -7.60 10.06
N ASP A 12 7.04 -6.48 9.97
CA ASP A 12 6.68 -5.22 10.64
C ASP A 12 5.34 -4.67 10.12
N LEU A 13 5.05 -4.82 8.81
CA LEU A 13 3.78 -4.40 8.22
C LEU A 13 2.63 -5.27 8.71
N ASP A 14 2.81 -6.59 8.80
CA ASP A 14 1.79 -7.51 9.32
C ASP A 14 1.45 -7.20 10.79
N GLU A 15 2.45 -6.87 11.60
CA GLU A 15 2.25 -6.39 12.97
C GLU A 15 1.43 -5.09 13.00
N LEU A 16 1.76 -4.12 12.14
CA LEU A 16 1.03 -2.86 12.06
C LEU A 16 -0.41 -3.03 11.59
N VAL A 17 -0.66 -3.89 10.61
CA VAL A 17 -2.03 -4.19 10.16
C VAL A 17 -2.84 -4.78 11.30
N THR A 18 -2.23 -5.67 12.08
CA THR A 18 -2.88 -6.26 13.25
C THR A 18 -3.19 -5.20 14.32
N GLU A 19 -2.26 -4.28 14.58
CA GLU A 19 -2.41 -3.18 15.55
C GLU A 19 -3.47 -2.16 15.15
N PHE A 20 -3.48 -1.71 13.88
CA PHE A 20 -4.34 -0.63 13.41
C PHE A 20 -5.69 -1.10 12.86
N ASP A 21 -5.80 -2.37 12.43
CA ASP A 21 -7.00 -2.91 11.76
C ASP A 21 -7.51 -4.19 12.45
N HIS A 22 -7.65 -4.14 13.78
CA HIS A 22 -8.20 -5.24 14.59
C HIS A 22 -9.60 -5.70 14.13
N SER A 23 -10.39 -4.84 13.46
CA SER A 23 -11.74 -5.15 12.97
C SER A 23 -11.80 -5.52 11.48
N LYS A 24 -10.71 -5.41 10.72
CA LYS A 24 -10.62 -5.68 9.27
C LYS A 24 -11.57 -4.84 8.41
N VAL A 25 -11.89 -3.62 8.84
CA VAL A 25 -12.85 -2.77 8.11
C VAL A 25 -12.09 -1.68 7.35
N GLY A 26 -11.77 -1.97 6.09
CA GLY A 26 -11.39 -0.97 5.08
C GLY A 26 -10.04 -0.26 5.26
N LYS A 27 -9.27 -0.52 6.32
CA LYS A 27 -7.95 0.11 6.52
C LYS A 27 -6.92 -0.28 5.47
N CYS A 28 -7.19 -1.29 4.66
CA CYS A 28 -6.40 -1.64 3.48
C CYS A 28 -6.25 -0.46 2.50
N HIS A 29 -7.26 0.41 2.40
CA HIS A 29 -7.19 1.62 1.58
C HIS A 29 -6.16 2.60 2.15
N THR A 30 -6.10 2.75 3.47
CA THR A 30 -5.13 3.61 4.17
C THR A 30 -3.71 3.08 4.01
N PHE A 31 -3.48 1.80 4.30
CA PHE A 31 -2.17 1.16 4.11
C PHE A 31 -1.71 1.22 2.65
N SER A 32 -2.60 0.94 1.70
CA SER A 32 -2.29 1.05 0.27
C SER A 32 -1.94 2.47 -0.13
N ASN A 33 -2.65 3.48 0.40
CA ASN A 33 -2.36 4.88 0.07
C ASN A 33 -0.98 5.32 0.59
N LEU A 34 -0.66 4.99 1.84
CA LEU A 34 0.63 5.27 2.45
C LEU A 34 1.76 4.59 1.65
N MET A 35 1.62 3.29 1.39
CA MET A 35 2.62 2.52 0.66
C MET A 35 2.78 3.00 -0.78
N ALA A 36 1.68 3.24 -1.51
CA ALA A 36 1.74 3.75 -2.87
C ALA A 36 2.37 5.15 -2.92
N SER A 37 2.03 6.03 -1.98
CA SER A 37 2.62 7.38 -1.89
C SER A 37 4.13 7.32 -1.66
N TYR A 38 4.58 6.48 -0.72
CA TYR A 38 6.01 6.32 -0.42
C TYR A 38 6.78 5.76 -1.63
N LEU A 39 6.26 4.69 -2.23
CA LEU A 39 6.89 4.05 -3.39
C LEU A 39 6.91 4.96 -4.62
N TYR A 40 5.84 5.73 -4.83
CA TYR A 40 5.73 6.74 -5.88
C TYR A 40 6.79 7.84 -5.70
N VAL A 41 6.99 8.31 -4.48
CA VAL A 41 7.91 9.42 -4.21
C VAL A 41 9.37 8.99 -4.38
N HIS A 42 9.76 7.84 -3.82
CA HIS A 42 11.17 7.47 -3.65
C HIS A 42 11.73 6.46 -4.65
N PHE A 43 10.87 5.75 -5.39
CA PHE A 43 11.31 4.69 -6.28
C PHE A 43 10.91 4.94 -7.73
N ASP A 44 9.61 5.02 -8.01
CA ASP A 44 9.12 5.10 -9.38
C ASP A 44 7.71 5.69 -9.46
N LYS A 45 7.47 6.60 -10.41
CA LYS A 45 6.19 7.31 -10.55
C LYS A 45 5.05 6.46 -11.11
N THR A 46 5.29 5.21 -11.44
CA THR A 46 4.27 4.25 -11.90
C THR A 46 3.56 3.53 -10.75
N PHE A 47 4.04 3.67 -9.51
CA PHE A 47 3.34 3.14 -8.35
C PHE A 47 2.03 3.90 -8.11
N LYS A 48 0.94 3.16 -7.95
CA LYS A 48 -0.39 3.70 -7.70
C LYS A 48 -1.16 2.84 -6.73
N GLN A 49 -2.13 3.45 -6.06
CA GLN A 49 -3.15 2.72 -5.32
C GLN A 49 -4.23 2.28 -6.30
N VAL A 50 -4.67 1.05 -6.14
CA VAL A 50 -5.73 0.43 -6.91
C VAL A 50 -6.75 -0.10 -5.92
N GLY A 51 -8.04 0.13 -6.13
CA GLY A 51 -9.04 -0.51 -5.29
C GLY A 51 -10.29 -0.93 -6.03
N LEU A 52 -11.00 -1.83 -5.36
CA LEU A 52 -12.15 -2.57 -5.84
C LEU A 52 -13.04 -2.85 -4.64
N ASP A 53 -14.24 -2.27 -4.65
CA ASP A 53 -15.19 -2.34 -3.55
C ASP A 53 -14.55 -1.98 -2.20
N SER A 54 -14.51 -2.92 -1.25
CA SER A 54 -13.95 -2.75 0.09
C SER A 54 -12.47 -3.16 0.20
N HIS A 55 -11.77 -3.32 -0.93
CA HIS A 55 -10.38 -3.78 -0.95
C HIS A 55 -9.49 -2.86 -1.78
N SER A 56 -8.24 -2.76 -1.38
CA SER A 56 -7.23 -1.94 -2.07
C SER A 56 -5.86 -2.59 -1.99
N TRP A 57 -5.06 -2.36 -3.04
CA TRP A 57 -3.66 -2.78 -3.14
C TRP A 57 -2.81 -1.69 -3.81
N VAL A 58 -1.50 -1.87 -3.84
CA VAL A 58 -0.56 -1.03 -4.60
C VAL A 58 -0.12 -1.76 -5.85
N ALA A 59 -0.05 -1.07 -6.98
CA ALA A 59 0.39 -1.65 -8.24
C ALA A 59 1.43 -0.77 -8.95
N SER A 60 2.33 -1.43 -9.68
CA SER A 60 3.23 -0.87 -10.69
C SER A 60 3.34 -1.90 -11.84
N PRO A 61 3.98 -1.60 -12.98
CA PRO A 61 4.13 -2.57 -14.07
C PRO A 61 4.87 -3.86 -13.68
N TYR A 62 5.62 -3.88 -12.58
CA TYR A 62 6.49 -4.98 -12.20
C TYR A 62 6.23 -5.55 -10.79
N VAL A 63 5.50 -4.83 -9.94
CA VAL A 63 5.20 -5.24 -8.56
C VAL A 63 3.75 -4.94 -8.20
N VAL A 64 3.11 -5.88 -7.51
CA VAL A 64 1.85 -5.69 -6.77
C VAL A 64 2.13 -5.87 -5.28
N VAL A 65 1.53 -5.02 -4.45
CA VAL A 65 1.61 -5.07 -2.99
C VAL A 65 0.20 -5.16 -2.41
N ASP A 66 -0.15 -6.27 -1.77
CA ASP A 66 -1.44 -6.47 -1.09
C ASP A 66 -1.19 -6.74 0.40
N ILE A 67 -1.46 -5.74 1.23
CA ILE A 67 -0.99 -5.63 2.62
C ILE A 67 -1.98 -6.28 3.60
N THR A 68 -3.22 -6.55 3.19
CA THR A 68 -4.30 -6.92 4.13
C THR A 68 -4.93 -8.27 3.85
N ARG A 69 -4.42 -9.04 2.88
CA ARG A 69 -4.88 -10.42 2.69
C ARG A 69 -4.31 -11.34 3.78
N PRO A 70 -5.16 -12.04 4.56
CA PRO A 70 -4.69 -12.99 5.55
C PRO A 70 -4.20 -14.27 4.85
N SER A 71 -2.89 -14.44 4.65
CA SER A 71 -2.33 -15.73 4.20
C SER A 71 -0.80 -15.73 4.23
N PRO A 72 -0.12 -16.88 4.46
CA PRO A 72 1.34 -17.02 4.41
C PRO A 72 2.01 -16.71 3.05
N LYS A 73 1.25 -16.23 2.07
CA LYS A 73 1.69 -15.96 0.70
C LYS A 73 1.80 -14.46 0.48
N LYS A 74 2.96 -13.97 0.92
CA LYS A 74 3.68 -12.75 0.55
C LYS A 74 2.84 -11.57 0.08
N VAL A 75 2.99 -10.49 0.85
CA VAL A 75 2.50 -9.14 0.60
C VAL A 75 2.97 -8.60 -0.77
N PHE A 76 3.97 -9.21 -1.41
CA PHE A 76 4.63 -8.75 -2.62
C PHE A 76 4.61 -9.78 -3.75
N LEU A 77 3.95 -9.42 -4.86
CA LEU A 77 3.79 -10.29 -6.02
C LEU A 77 4.55 -9.69 -7.22
N SER A 78 5.44 -10.49 -7.82
CA SER A 78 6.20 -10.12 -9.02
C SER A 78 6.51 -11.40 -9.80
N GLY A 79 6.01 -11.50 -11.04
CA GLY A 79 6.26 -12.66 -11.91
C GLY A 79 5.65 -13.97 -11.39
N THR A 80 4.51 -13.91 -10.69
CA THR A 80 3.73 -15.06 -10.24
C THR A 80 2.34 -15.06 -10.87
N ASP A 81 1.65 -16.20 -10.89
CA ASP A 81 0.26 -16.29 -11.39
C ASP A 81 -0.69 -15.34 -10.64
N GLU A 82 -0.44 -15.10 -9.35
CA GLU A 82 -1.21 -14.11 -8.60
C GLU A 82 -0.94 -12.69 -9.10
N PHE A 83 0.32 -12.31 -9.42
CA PHE A 83 0.62 -11.02 -10.02
C PHE A 83 -0.18 -10.80 -11.32
N ASP A 84 -0.19 -11.79 -12.21
CA ASP A 84 -0.94 -11.71 -13.47
C ASP A 84 -2.46 -11.61 -13.24
N SER A 85 -2.96 -12.24 -12.17
CA SER A 85 -4.36 -12.12 -11.76
C SER A 85 -4.72 -10.69 -11.33
N TYR A 86 -3.89 -10.04 -10.52
CA TYR A 86 -4.10 -8.62 -10.14
C TYR A 86 -4.02 -7.69 -11.34
N LYS A 87 -3.08 -7.93 -12.27
CA LYS A 87 -3.01 -7.17 -13.53
C LYS A 87 -4.23 -7.36 -14.41
N THR A 88 -4.75 -8.58 -14.47
CA THR A 88 -6.00 -8.86 -15.17
C THR A 88 -7.18 -8.13 -14.53
N LEU A 89 -7.26 -8.07 -13.19
CA LEU A 89 -8.29 -7.31 -12.47
C LEU A 89 -8.17 -5.81 -12.75
N GLU A 90 -6.95 -5.26 -12.73
CA GLU A 90 -6.64 -3.86 -13.06
C GLU A 90 -7.15 -3.46 -14.46
N HIS A 91 -7.12 -4.38 -15.43
CA HIS A 91 -7.53 -4.10 -16.81
C HIS A 91 -9.01 -4.41 -17.11
N LYS A 92 -9.67 -5.26 -16.33
CA LYS A 92 -11.02 -5.77 -16.62
C LYS A 92 -12.13 -5.09 -15.83
N LEU A 93 -11.79 -4.38 -14.76
CA LEU A 93 -12.75 -3.73 -13.87
C LEU A 93 -12.63 -2.20 -14.06
N ASP A 94 -13.66 -1.44 -13.69
CA ASP A 94 -13.63 0.04 -13.69
C ASP A 94 -12.74 0.53 -12.55
N VAL A 95 -11.43 0.27 -12.66
CA VAL A 95 -10.50 0.48 -11.56
C VAL A 95 -10.05 1.92 -11.57
N GLU A 96 -10.40 2.64 -10.49
CA GLU A 96 -10.04 4.04 -10.34
C GLU A 96 -8.61 4.16 -9.81
N ASP A 97 -7.79 4.97 -10.48
CA ASP A 97 -6.49 5.38 -9.95
C ASP A 97 -6.75 6.36 -8.81
N TYR A 98 -6.62 5.87 -7.57
CA TYR A 98 -6.93 6.67 -6.41
C TYR A 98 -5.89 7.77 -6.17
N PRO A 99 -6.31 8.98 -5.74
CA PRO A 99 -5.40 10.02 -5.30
C PRO A 99 -4.45 9.52 -4.21
N LEU A 100 -3.15 9.78 -4.40
CA LEU A 100 -2.12 9.50 -3.39
C LEU A 100 -2.06 10.67 -2.40
N PHE A 101 -2.64 10.50 -1.22
CA PHE A 101 -2.82 11.57 -0.23
C PHE A 101 -1.53 11.85 0.55
N ALA A 102 -0.67 10.85 0.74
CA ALA A 102 0.51 10.97 1.61
C ALA A 102 1.83 11.34 0.88
N LYS A 103 1.74 11.89 -0.34
CA LYS A 103 2.93 12.21 -1.16
C LYS A 103 3.78 13.31 -0.55
N GLU A 104 3.16 14.29 0.10
CA GLU A 104 3.88 15.41 0.69
C GLU A 104 4.68 14.93 1.91
N GLU A 105 4.07 14.12 2.77
CA GLU A 105 4.66 13.51 3.95
C GLU A 105 5.82 12.59 3.55
N ALA A 106 5.61 11.76 2.52
CA ALA A 106 6.66 10.89 1.99
C ALA A 106 7.86 11.70 1.50
N SER A 107 7.63 12.83 0.82
CA SER A 107 8.73 13.68 0.31
C SER A 107 9.67 14.23 1.38
N ARG A 108 9.24 14.22 2.66
CA ARG A 108 10.01 14.70 3.82
C ARG A 108 10.84 13.59 4.50
N VAL A 109 10.75 12.34 4.03
CA VAL A 109 11.51 11.21 4.60
C VAL A 109 12.98 11.31 4.20
N MET A 110 13.87 11.39 5.20
CA MET A 110 15.30 11.62 4.99
C MET A 110 16.08 10.38 4.51
N GLU A 111 15.69 9.17 4.94
CA GLU A 111 16.38 7.92 4.60
C GLU A 111 15.45 6.91 3.91
N PRO A 112 14.98 7.20 2.69
CA PRO A 112 13.85 6.50 2.10
C PRO A 112 14.08 5.01 1.75
N PHE A 113 15.32 4.56 1.79
CA PHE A 113 15.69 3.16 1.50
C PHE A 113 15.89 2.31 2.76
N SER A 114 15.74 2.91 3.95
CA SER A 114 15.73 2.20 5.24
C SER A 114 14.35 1.61 5.50
N SER A 115 14.29 0.36 5.98
CA SER A 115 13.04 -0.28 6.44
C SER A 115 12.39 0.52 7.57
N GLU A 116 13.21 0.99 8.51
CA GLU A 116 12.75 1.78 9.66
C GLU A 116 12.07 3.09 9.23
N SER A 117 12.60 3.77 8.20
CA SER A 117 12.00 5.00 7.69
C SER A 117 10.61 4.77 7.08
N LEU A 118 10.40 3.66 6.38
CA LEU A 118 9.09 3.30 5.85
C LEU A 118 8.09 2.99 6.97
N ILE A 119 8.50 2.18 7.95
CA ILE A 119 7.65 1.82 9.09
C ILE A 119 7.30 3.06 9.92
N ASN A 120 8.26 3.94 10.20
CA ASN A 120 8.02 5.19 10.90
C ASN A 120 7.10 6.12 10.11
N PHE A 121 7.29 6.23 8.79
CA PHE A 121 6.38 6.99 7.92
C PHE A 121 4.94 6.49 8.04
N ILE A 122 4.70 5.18 7.99
CA ILE A 122 3.36 4.62 8.13
C ILE A 122 2.79 4.94 9.51
N LYS A 123 3.52 4.64 10.59
CA LYS A 123 3.09 4.88 11.98
C LYS A 123 2.72 6.34 12.23
N CYS A 124 3.55 7.29 11.78
CA CYS A 124 3.34 8.71 12.04
C CYS A 124 2.16 9.30 11.26
N ASN A 125 1.88 8.79 10.06
CA ASN A 125 0.89 9.40 9.15
C ASN A 125 -0.43 8.61 9.07
N PHE A 126 -0.50 7.40 9.65
CA PHE A 126 -1.66 6.52 9.50
C PHE A 126 -2.98 7.22 9.81
N ARG A 127 -3.11 7.80 10.99
CA ARG A 127 -4.37 8.38 11.46
C ARG A 127 -4.89 9.52 10.56
N GLU A 128 -4.01 10.44 10.16
CA GLU A 128 -4.40 11.58 9.33
C GLU A 128 -4.83 11.12 7.94
N ILE A 129 -4.07 10.21 7.33
CA ILE A 129 -4.41 9.65 6.02
C ILE A 129 -5.68 8.80 6.10
N ASP A 130 -5.88 8.08 7.20
CA ASP A 130 -7.07 7.29 7.44
C ASP A 130 -8.34 8.15 7.48
N GLU A 131 -8.30 9.27 8.21
CA GLU A 131 -9.38 10.24 8.24
C GLU A 131 -9.67 10.81 6.85
N LEU A 132 -8.63 11.10 6.04
CA LEU A 132 -8.81 11.54 4.65
C LEU A 132 -9.47 10.46 3.78
N ILE A 133 -9.02 9.22 3.87
CA ILE A 133 -9.55 8.08 3.10
C ILE A 133 -11.04 7.88 3.44
N VAL A 134 -11.41 7.90 4.72
CA VAL A 134 -12.81 7.80 5.17
C VAL A 134 -13.64 8.99 4.68
N ASN A 135 -13.13 10.22 4.81
CA ASN A 135 -13.84 11.43 4.39
C ASN A 135 -14.09 11.48 2.87
N ASN A 136 -13.23 10.86 2.08
CA ASN A 136 -13.44 10.72 0.64
C ASN A 136 -14.31 9.51 0.27
N GLY A 137 -14.84 8.77 1.25
CA GLY A 137 -15.83 7.72 1.05
C GLY A 137 -15.27 6.38 0.57
N PHE A 138 -13.97 6.14 0.73
CA PHE A 138 -13.32 4.91 0.28
C PHE A 138 -13.76 3.69 1.09
N TYR A 139 -14.10 3.88 2.36
CA TYR A 139 -14.76 2.89 3.22
C TYR A 139 -15.47 3.58 4.40
N ARG A 140 -16.26 2.83 5.18
CA ARG A 140 -17.07 3.33 6.32
C ARG A 140 -16.89 2.47 7.57
#